data_AF-A0A1Z9SN84-F1
#
_entry.id   AF-A0A1Z9SN84-F1
#
_cell.length_a   1.000
_cell.length_b   1.000
_cell.length_c   1.000
_cell.angle_alpha   90.00
_cell.angle_beta   90.00
_cell.angle_gamma   90.00
#
_symmetry.space_group_name_H-M   'P 1'
#
loop_
_entity.id
_entity.type
_entity.pdbx_description
1 polymer ?
#
loop_
_entity_poly.entity_id
_entity_poly.type
_entity_poly.pdbx_seq_one_letter_code
_entity_poly.pdbx_strand_id
1 'polypeptide(L)'
;MLFLNMNYSKIQFFLYLILILIGSSIPGKSVPTAFALTWDKLLHIIEYFILGVLGYRAFKNRHKHIIIIIATFGILFGCFDEMWQSFIPGRYPSYYDVIADGIGVILGITTIHIIKNQLT
;
A
#
# COMPACT_ATOMS: atom_id res chain seq x y z
N MET A 1 22.88 -20.96 -17.95
CA MET A 1 21.81 -19.92 -17.94
C MET A 1 21.11 -19.97 -16.59
N LEU A 2 21.78 -19.45 -15.55
CA LEU A 2 21.55 -19.78 -14.14
C LEU A 2 21.17 -18.54 -13.29
N PHE A 3 20.59 -17.48 -13.90
CA PHE A 3 20.45 -16.17 -13.25
C PHE A 3 19.09 -15.44 -13.39
N LEU A 4 17.98 -16.13 -13.70
CA LEU A 4 16.68 -15.45 -13.89
C LEU A 4 15.53 -16.02 -13.04
N ASN A 5 15.79 -16.39 -11.78
CA ASN A 5 14.70 -16.69 -10.83
C ASN A 5 14.83 -15.88 -9.53
N MET A 6 15.23 -14.62 -9.66
CA MET A 6 15.05 -13.62 -8.61
C MET A 6 13.58 -13.22 -8.61
N ASN A 7 12.89 -13.37 -7.48
CA ASN A 7 11.46 -13.06 -7.38
C ASN A 7 11.23 -11.54 -7.38
N TYR A 8 11.30 -10.92 -8.58
CA TYR A 8 11.18 -9.47 -8.81
C TYR A 8 9.94 -8.86 -8.14
N SER A 9 8.88 -9.64 -7.97
CA SER A 9 7.64 -9.19 -7.31
C SER A 9 7.88 -8.83 -5.83
N LYS A 10 8.76 -9.55 -5.12
CA LYS A 10 9.10 -9.23 -3.73
C LYS A 10 9.92 -7.95 -3.65
N ILE A 11 10.88 -7.78 -4.56
CA ILE A 11 11.70 -6.57 -4.65
C ILE A 11 10.78 -5.36 -4.91
N GLN A 12 9.87 -5.48 -5.89
CA GLN A 12 8.87 -4.45 -6.18
C GLN A 12 8.03 -4.09 -4.96
N PHE A 13 7.56 -5.09 -4.20
CA PHE A 13 6.80 -4.88 -2.97
C PHE A 13 7.58 -4.08 -1.92
N PHE A 14 8.81 -4.49 -1.60
CA PHE A 14 9.62 -3.78 -0.60
C PHE A 14 10.06 -2.39 -1.06
N LEU A 15 10.39 -2.22 -2.33
CA LEU A 15 10.68 -0.89 -2.90
C LEU A 15 9.46 0.02 -2.81
N TYR A 16 8.26 -0.52 -3.02
CA TYR A 16 7.03 0.25 -2.95
C TYR A 16 6.68 0.67 -1.51
N LEU A 17 6.94 -0.17 -0.51
CA LEU A 17 6.84 0.23 0.90
C LEU A 17 7.75 1.42 1.23
N ILE A 18 8.98 1.39 0.73
CA ILE A 18 9.92 2.51 0.89
C ILE A 18 9.39 3.76 0.17
N LEU A 19 8.81 3.59 -1.02
CA LEU A 19 8.24 4.69 -1.78
C LEU A 19 7.08 5.37 -1.03
N ILE A 20 6.18 4.60 -0.39
CA ILE A 20 5.11 5.14 0.45
C ILE A 20 5.70 5.97 1.59
N LEU A 21 6.68 5.43 2.33
CA LEU A 21 7.32 6.16 3.43
C LEU A 21 8.02 7.44 2.97
N ILE A 22 8.62 7.45 1.77
CA ILE A 22 9.20 8.66 1.18
C ILE A 22 8.10 9.70 0.92
N GLY A 23 6.96 9.30 0.34
CA GLY A 23 5.80 10.17 0.10
C GLY A 23 5.23 10.75 1.41
N SER A 24 5.05 9.90 2.41
CA SER A 24 4.59 10.26 3.76
C SER A 24 5.57 11.19 4.49
N SER A 25 6.86 11.15 4.13
CA SER A 25 7.88 12.04 4.70
C SER A 25 7.89 13.45 4.11
N ILE A 26 7.05 13.74 3.12
CA ILE A 26 6.92 15.09 2.54
C ILE A 26 6.18 16.02 3.53
N PRO A 27 6.78 17.15 3.94
CA PRO A 27 6.14 18.10 4.85
C PRO A 27 4.81 18.62 4.31
N GLY A 28 3.79 18.72 5.15
CA GLY A 28 2.43 19.08 4.70
C GLY A 28 2.35 20.49 4.08
N LYS A 29 3.23 21.42 4.48
CA LYS A 29 3.33 22.77 3.89
C LYS A 29 3.79 22.75 2.42
N SER A 30 4.43 21.67 1.99
CA SER A 30 4.91 21.48 0.62
C SER A 30 3.88 20.77 -0.27
N VAL A 31 2.78 20.26 0.32
CA VAL A 31 1.71 19.60 -0.41
C VAL A 31 0.78 20.67 -1.00
N PRO A 32 0.54 20.68 -2.33
CA PRO A 32 -0.37 21.64 -2.95
C PRO A 32 -1.77 21.55 -2.34
N THR A 33 -2.41 22.69 -2.08
CA THR A 33 -3.77 22.76 -1.52
C THR A 33 -4.83 22.04 -2.38
N ALA A 34 -4.55 21.85 -3.67
CA ALA A 34 -5.39 21.04 -4.56
C ALA A 34 -5.53 19.58 -4.08
N PHE A 35 -4.56 19.06 -3.33
CA PHE A 35 -4.60 17.72 -2.75
C PHE A 35 -5.24 17.69 -1.35
N ALA A 36 -5.87 18.77 -0.88
CA ALA A 36 -6.48 18.80 0.45
C ALA A 36 -7.61 17.76 0.60
N LEU A 37 -7.74 17.24 1.83
CA LEU A 37 -8.78 16.35 2.36
C LEU A 37 -9.38 15.34 1.36
N THR A 38 -10.23 15.71 0.42
CA THR A 38 -10.87 14.74 -0.50
C THR A 38 -9.87 14.01 -1.40
N TRP A 39 -8.90 14.74 -1.97
CA TRP A 39 -7.92 14.16 -2.89
C TRP A 39 -6.84 13.35 -2.16
N ASP A 40 -6.49 13.78 -0.95
CA ASP A 40 -5.61 13.07 -0.03
C ASP A 40 -6.10 11.64 0.24
N LYS A 41 -7.38 11.45 0.58
CA LYS A 41 -7.93 10.11 0.85
C LYS A 41 -7.95 9.23 -0.40
N LEU A 42 -8.13 9.84 -1.58
CA LEU A 42 -8.04 9.11 -2.84
C LEU A 42 -6.60 8.65 -3.13
N LEU A 43 -5.60 9.47 -2.79
CA LEU A 43 -4.19 9.08 -2.90
C LEU A 43 -3.89 7.89 -1.99
N HIS A 44 -4.32 7.92 -0.72
CA HIS A 44 -4.21 6.80 0.21
C HIS A 44 -4.83 5.51 -0.35
N ILE A 45 -6.07 5.59 -0.88
CA ILE A 45 -6.71 4.43 -1.53
C ILE A 45 -5.87 3.91 -2.70
N ILE A 46 -5.35 4.79 -3.57
CA ILE A 46 -4.57 4.39 -4.75
C ILE A 46 -3.22 3.78 -4.34
N GLU A 47 -2.53 4.38 -3.38
CA GLU A 47 -1.24 3.90 -2.87
C GLU A 47 -1.39 2.50 -2.27
N TYR A 48 -2.35 2.33 -1.37
CA TYR A 48 -2.57 1.04 -0.75
C TYR A 48 -3.20 0.01 -1.70
N PHE A 49 -3.95 0.43 -2.72
CA PHE A 49 -4.38 -0.45 -3.80
C PHE A 49 -3.19 -1.08 -4.53
N ILE A 50 -2.20 -0.28 -4.89
CA ILE A 50 -0.98 -0.78 -5.54
C ILE A 50 -0.21 -1.69 -4.58
N LEU A 51 -0.11 -1.33 -3.29
CA LEU A 51 0.50 -2.17 -2.26
C LEU A 51 -0.18 -3.55 -2.19
N GLY A 52 -1.52 -3.58 -2.21
CA GLY A 52 -2.31 -4.81 -2.19
C GLY A 52 -2.05 -5.71 -3.40
N VAL A 53 -2.00 -5.12 -4.60
CA VAL A 53 -1.68 -5.84 -5.85
C VAL A 53 -0.27 -6.43 -5.79
N LEU A 54 0.72 -5.64 -5.38
CA LEU A 54 2.11 -6.07 -5.28
C LEU A 54 2.30 -7.15 -4.21
N GLY A 55 1.66 -6.98 -3.05
CA GLY A 55 1.69 -7.95 -1.95
C GLY A 55 1.12 -9.31 -2.37
N TYR A 56 -0.04 -9.33 -3.02
CA TYR A 56 -0.59 -10.56 -3.56
C TYR A 56 0.35 -11.22 -4.59
N ARG A 57 0.92 -10.45 -5.52
CA ARG A 57 1.87 -10.98 -6.53
C ARG A 57 3.12 -11.56 -5.89
N ALA A 58 3.65 -10.91 -4.86
CA ALA A 58 4.88 -11.32 -4.18
C ALA A 58 4.73 -12.61 -3.37
N PHE A 59 3.54 -12.87 -2.83
CA PHE A 59 3.34 -13.90 -1.80
C PHE A 59 2.24 -14.94 -2.07
N LYS A 60 1.47 -14.83 -3.18
CA LYS A 60 0.34 -15.74 -3.46
C LYS A 60 0.65 -17.24 -3.39
N ASN A 61 1.83 -17.66 -3.84
CA ASN A 61 2.18 -19.08 -3.92
C ASN A 61 2.66 -19.65 -2.57
N ARG A 62 2.74 -18.84 -1.51
CA ARG A 62 3.32 -19.24 -0.23
C ARG A 62 2.27 -19.57 0.84
N HIS A 63 1.07 -18.99 0.76
CA HIS A 63 0.07 -19.08 1.81
C HIS A 63 -1.35 -19.21 1.24
N LYS A 64 -2.14 -20.16 1.78
CA LYS A 64 -3.56 -20.38 1.43
C LYS A 64 -4.45 -19.18 1.79
N HIS A 65 -4.10 -18.45 2.84
CA HIS A 65 -4.86 -17.30 3.35
C HIS A 65 -4.20 -15.97 3.00
N ILE A 66 -3.59 -15.86 1.82
CA ILE A 66 -2.79 -14.69 1.46
C ILE A 66 -3.57 -13.38 1.49
N ILE A 67 -4.87 -13.43 1.18
CA ILE A 67 -5.72 -12.24 1.18
C ILE A 67 -5.80 -11.63 2.59
N ILE A 68 -6.07 -12.45 3.59
CA ILE A 68 -6.16 -12.02 5.00
C ILE A 68 -4.79 -11.51 5.46
N ILE A 69 -3.70 -12.22 5.12
CA ILE A 69 -2.34 -11.84 5.53
C ILE A 69 -1.97 -10.45 4.98
N ILE A 70 -2.17 -10.20 3.68
CA ILE A 70 -1.79 -8.91 3.08
C ILE A 70 -2.75 -7.81 3.51
N ALA A 71 -4.04 -8.09 3.72
CA ALA A 71 -4.98 -7.10 4.25
C ALA A 71 -4.60 -6.67 5.68
N THR A 72 -4.35 -7.63 6.57
CA THR A 72 -3.90 -7.34 7.94
C THR A 72 -2.57 -6.59 7.94
N PHE A 73 -1.60 -7.03 7.12
CA PHE A 73 -0.33 -6.35 6.98
C PHE A 73 -0.50 -4.91 6.48
N GLY A 74 -1.31 -4.69 5.44
CA GLY A 74 -1.56 -3.37 4.87
C GLY A 74 -2.20 -2.41 5.86
N ILE A 75 -3.19 -2.87 6.63
CA ILE A 75 -3.83 -2.05 7.68
C ILE A 75 -2.83 -1.71 8.79
N LEU A 76 -2.03 -2.68 9.25
CA LEU A 76 -0.98 -2.41 10.24
C LEU A 76 0.09 -1.46 9.71
N PHE A 77 0.42 -1.56 8.42
CA PHE A 77 1.33 -0.65 7.76
C PHE A 77 0.75 0.75 7.62
N GLY A 78 -0.54 0.90 7.32
CA GLY A 78 -1.27 2.18 7.34
C GLY A 78 -1.26 2.84 8.72
N CYS A 79 -1.53 2.07 9.78
CA CYS A 79 -1.37 2.57 11.14
C CYS A 79 0.07 3.03 11.43
N PHE A 80 1.06 2.29 10.95
CA PHE A 80 2.47 2.66 11.11
C PHE A 80 2.82 3.91 10.30
N ASP A 81 2.27 4.06 9.09
CA ASP A 81 2.49 5.19 8.21
C ASP A 81 1.90 6.47 8.79
N GLU A 82 0.68 6.42 9.33
CA GLU A 82 0.08 7.56 10.04
C GLU A 82 0.87 7.94 11.31
N MET A 83 1.34 6.94 12.05
CA MET A 83 2.25 7.17 13.17
C MET A 83 3.57 7.80 12.69
N TRP A 84 4.11 7.37 11.55
CA TRP A 84 5.31 7.94 10.95
C TRP A 84 5.09 9.40 10.52
N GLN A 85 3.96 9.69 9.86
CA GLN A 85 3.57 11.04 9.46
C GLN A 85 3.43 11.99 10.67
N SER A 86 3.07 11.49 11.85
CA SER A 86 2.99 12.31 13.07
C SER A 86 4.32 12.97 13.47
N PHE A 87 5.45 12.42 13.01
CA PHE A 87 6.79 13.00 13.21
C PHE A 87 7.17 14.03 12.13
N ILE A 88 6.35 14.20 11.09
CA ILE A 88 6.63 15.06 9.94
C ILE A 88 5.99 16.44 10.13
N PRO A 89 6.76 17.54 10.05
CA PRO A 89 6.23 18.87 10.25
C PRO A 89 5.08 19.23 9.29
N GLY A 90 3.94 19.63 9.86
CA GLY A 90 2.77 20.06 9.10
C GLY A 90 1.92 18.92 8.52
N ARG A 91 2.24 17.66 8.84
CA ARG A 91 1.35 16.52 8.63
C ARG A 91 0.49 16.29 9.88
N TYR A 92 -0.72 15.81 9.68
CA TYR A 92 -1.66 15.52 10.76
C TYR A 92 -2.17 14.10 10.59
N PRO A 93 -1.86 13.19 11.53
CA PRO A 93 -2.35 11.83 11.46
C PRO A 93 -3.88 11.82 11.58
N SER A 94 -4.51 10.91 10.85
CA SER A 94 -5.94 10.88 10.65
C SER A 94 -6.43 9.44 10.51
N TYR A 95 -7.41 9.09 11.36
CA TYR A 95 -8.03 7.76 11.32
C TYR A 95 -8.76 7.49 9.99
N TYR A 96 -9.15 8.54 9.27
CA TYR A 96 -9.74 8.40 7.95
C TYR A 96 -8.74 7.93 6.90
N ASP A 97 -7.45 8.23 7.09
CA ASP A 97 -6.39 7.80 6.18
C ASP A 97 -6.08 6.31 6.39
N VAL A 98 -6.04 5.84 7.63
CA VAL A 98 -5.99 4.38 7.93
C VAL A 98 -7.18 3.63 7.30
N ILE A 99 -8.38 4.22 7.31
CA ILE A 99 -9.56 3.61 6.66
C ILE A 99 -9.38 3.59 5.13
N ALA A 100 -8.91 4.69 4.55
CA ALA A 100 -8.61 4.80 3.12
C ALA A 100 -7.55 3.78 2.68
N ASP A 101 -6.48 3.63 3.46
CA ASP A 101 -5.43 2.62 3.29
C ASP A 101 -5.99 1.20 3.30
N GLY A 102 -6.84 0.91 4.31
CA GLY A 102 -7.51 -0.38 4.44
C GLY A 102 -8.40 -0.70 3.25
N ILE A 103 -9.19 0.27 2.78
CA ILE A 103 -10.02 0.13 1.57
C ILE A 103 -9.14 -0.14 0.35
N GLY A 104 -8.09 0.67 0.16
CA GLY A 104 -7.14 0.53 -0.92
C GLY A 104 -6.54 -0.88 -0.98
N VAL A 105 -5.94 -1.33 0.12
CA VAL A 105 -5.24 -2.62 0.15
C VAL A 105 -6.20 -3.79 -0.11
N ILE A 106 -7.40 -3.77 0.47
CA ILE A 106 -8.40 -4.82 0.26
C ILE A 106 -8.81 -4.85 -1.21
N LEU A 107 -9.17 -3.71 -1.80
CA LEU A 107 -9.55 -3.61 -3.21
C LEU A 107 -8.44 -4.09 -4.14
N GLY A 108 -7.19 -3.70 -3.85
CA GLY A 108 -6.02 -4.10 -4.63
C GLY A 108 -5.84 -5.61 -4.66
N ILE A 109 -5.86 -6.24 -3.48
CA ILE A 109 -5.72 -7.70 -3.34
C ILE A 109 -6.88 -8.44 -4.00
N THR A 110 -8.13 -8.03 -3.77
CA THR A 110 -9.29 -8.72 -4.32
C THR A 110 -9.33 -8.62 -5.85
N THR A 111 -9.01 -7.45 -6.39
CA THR A 111 -8.98 -7.22 -7.86
C THR A 111 -7.98 -8.16 -8.53
N ILE A 112 -6.73 -8.20 -8.06
CA ILE A 112 -5.73 -9.07 -8.66
C ILE A 112 -6.01 -10.56 -8.43
N HIS A 113 -6.65 -10.92 -7.30
CA HIS A 113 -7.07 -12.28 -7.03
C HIS A 113 -8.11 -12.76 -8.06
N ILE A 114 -9.16 -11.95 -8.29
CA ILE A 114 -10.21 -12.24 -9.26
C ILE A 114 -9.62 -12.37 -10.67
N ILE A 115 -8.80 -11.41 -11.10
CA ILE A 115 -8.17 -11.42 -12.43
C ILE A 115 -7.34 -12.70 -12.62
N LYS A 116 -6.56 -13.11 -11.62
CA LYS A 116 -5.73 -14.31 -11.75
C LYS A 116 -6.53 -15.61 -11.76
N ASN A 117 -7.64 -15.68 -11.03
CA ASN A 117 -8.50 -16.86 -11.02
C ASN A 117 -9.32 -17.01 -12.32
N GLN A 118 -9.59 -15.91 -13.04
CA GLN A 118 -10.28 -15.96 -14.34
C GLN A 118 -9.37 -16.38 -15.50
N LEU A 119 -8.04 -16.29 -15.33
CA LEU A 119 -7.03 -16.57 -16.37
C LEU A 119 -6.37 -17.95 -16.22
N THR A 120 -6.79 -18.75 -15.24
CA THR A 120 -6.27 -20.11 -14.95
C THR A 120 -7.39 -21.12 -15.02
#